data_AF-A0A4R1WQK4-F1
#
_entry.id   AF-A0A4R1WQK4-F1
#
_cell.length_a   1.000
_cell.length_b   1.000
_cell.length_c   1.000
_cell.angle_alpha   90.00
_cell.angle_beta   90.00
_cell.angle_gamma   90.00
#
_symmetry.space_group_name_H-M   'P 1'
#
loop_
_entity.id
_entity.type
_entity.pdbx_description
1 polymer ?
#
loop_
_entity_poly.entity_id
_entity_poly.type
_entity_poly.pdbx_seq_one_letter_code
_entity_poly.pdbx_strand_id
1 'polypeptide(L)'
;MVNAVVRFADYRTYEAKRIEASNAMMGLLAGAQLASHLLQLTAGSERLLPEVFPRVRHIRRFNLTTEDARQILDAADAHLGAMSVPYSLALHEDYLKTCLDLLVRGGCCSRARAAAAKGALARQHAGIADATGGAFNPDSLAQLDTLRLMRNCMIHDGSRASRPLIDHIATWTASTEAGWVKLTGRTLKDLQLNARIQFGHPELILSLAVTKSLAREANCLLQVALAPEIWADLLIEDVRTEHPDLKGEKLLRKARGFARFHYGPLRLTDALLADAIARD
;
A
#
# COMPACT_ATOMS: atom_id res chain seq x y z
N MET A 1 -13.14 3.69 -18.40
CA MET A 1 -14.13 3.57 -17.31
C MET A 1 -13.39 3.10 -16.06
N VAL A 2 -13.50 3.80 -14.93
CA VAL A 2 -13.02 3.27 -13.66
C VAL A 2 -14.03 2.23 -13.21
N ASN A 3 -13.73 0.94 -13.40
CA ASN A 3 -14.59 -0.12 -12.89
C ASN A 3 -14.64 -0.01 -11.36
N ALA A 4 -15.84 -0.12 -10.81
CA ALA A 4 -16.03 -0.12 -9.37
C ALA A 4 -15.35 -1.35 -8.74
N VAL A 5 -14.75 -1.18 -7.56
CA VAL A 5 -14.02 -2.26 -6.88
C VAL A 5 -14.95 -3.19 -6.13
N VAL A 6 -14.65 -4.49 -6.16
CA VAL A 6 -15.28 -5.49 -5.30
C VAL A 6 -14.57 -5.49 -3.96
N ARG A 7 -15.31 -5.18 -2.90
CA ARG A 7 -14.81 -5.09 -1.53
C ARG A 7 -14.94 -6.44 -0.83
N PHE A 8 -14.36 -7.51 -1.39
CA PHE A 8 -14.27 -8.82 -0.71
C PHE A 8 -13.37 -8.74 0.55
N ALA A 9 -13.48 -9.69 1.48
CA ALA A 9 -12.85 -9.58 2.81
C ALA A 9 -11.37 -9.18 2.80
N ASP A 10 -10.53 -9.80 1.97
CA ASP A 10 -9.10 -9.46 1.95
C ASP A 10 -8.85 -8.05 1.41
N TYR A 11 -9.62 -7.60 0.41
CA TYR A 11 -9.54 -6.22 -0.06
C TYR A 11 -9.99 -5.23 1.02
N ARG A 12 -11.04 -5.55 1.80
CA ARG A 12 -11.47 -4.71 2.95
C ARG A 12 -10.37 -4.63 4.01
N THR A 13 -9.73 -5.76 4.30
CA THR A 13 -8.63 -5.85 5.27
C THR A 13 -7.42 -5.04 4.80
N TYR A 14 -7.02 -5.19 3.54
CA TYR A 14 -5.96 -4.38 2.94
C TYR A 14 -6.29 -2.88 2.98
N GLU A 15 -7.52 -2.51 2.59
CA GLU A 15 -7.96 -1.12 2.58
C GLU A 15 -7.93 -0.51 3.99
N ALA A 16 -8.39 -1.24 5.00
CA ALA A 16 -8.33 -0.83 6.39
C ALA A 16 -6.89 -0.65 6.89
N LYS A 17 -6.02 -1.66 6.69
CA LYS A 17 -4.59 -1.59 7.07
C LYS A 17 -3.88 -0.42 6.39
N ARG A 18 -4.14 -0.20 5.10
CA ARG A 18 -3.57 0.93 4.34
C ARG A 18 -4.04 2.28 4.88
N ILE A 19 -5.33 2.42 5.22
CA ILE A 19 -5.87 3.66 5.81
C ILE A 19 -5.27 3.89 7.20
N GLU A 20 -5.21 2.86 8.04
CA GLU A 20 -4.60 2.93 9.37
C GLU A 20 -3.13 3.36 9.28
N ALA A 21 -2.35 2.69 8.42
CA ALA A 21 -0.96 3.03 8.17
C ALA A 21 -0.80 4.48 7.67
N SER A 22 -1.60 4.90 6.68
CA SER A 22 -1.60 6.27 6.16
C SER A 22 -1.90 7.28 7.27
N ASN A 23 -2.92 7.04 8.10
CA ASN A 23 -3.32 7.94 9.18
C ASN A 23 -2.22 8.01 10.26
N ALA A 24 -1.60 6.89 10.61
CA ALA A 24 -0.50 6.85 11.56
C ALA A 24 0.72 7.62 11.04
N MET A 25 1.10 7.41 9.77
CA MET A 25 2.22 8.12 9.14
C MET A 25 1.99 9.64 9.11
N MET A 26 0.79 10.08 8.71
CA MET A 26 0.44 11.51 8.69
C MET A 26 0.36 12.11 10.09
N GLY A 27 -0.17 11.36 11.06
CA GLY A 27 -0.22 11.77 12.46
C GLY A 27 1.17 11.97 13.06
N LEU A 28 2.12 11.07 12.76
CA LEU A 28 3.51 11.19 13.21
C LEU A 28 4.22 12.40 12.59
N LEU A 29 4.02 12.64 11.29
CA LEU A 29 4.55 13.83 10.61
C LEU A 29 4.00 15.11 11.23
N ALA A 30 2.67 15.23 11.32
CA ALA A 30 2.03 16.38 11.93
C ALA A 30 2.48 16.59 13.39
N GLY A 31 2.59 15.51 14.16
CA GLY A 31 3.07 15.54 15.54
C GLY A 31 4.53 16.02 15.65
N ALA A 32 5.42 15.57 14.76
CA ALA A 32 6.81 16.03 14.74
C ALA A 32 6.92 17.54 14.43
N GLN A 33 6.14 18.02 13.45
CA GLN A 33 6.12 19.44 13.07
C GLN A 33 5.52 20.32 14.18
N LEU A 34 4.42 19.88 14.80
CA LEU A 34 3.84 20.56 15.96
C LEU A 34 4.82 20.60 17.14
N ALA A 35 5.53 19.52 17.41
CA ALA A 35 6.53 19.47 18.47
C ALA A 35 7.70 20.41 18.18
N SER A 36 8.23 20.42 16.95
CA SER A 36 9.30 21.36 16.55
C SER A 36 8.86 22.81 16.73
N HIS A 37 7.63 23.14 16.34
CA HIS A 37 7.07 24.47 16.51
C HIS A 37 6.90 24.86 17.99
N LEU A 38 6.36 23.96 18.83
CA LEU A 38 6.22 24.22 20.27
C LEU A 38 7.56 24.46 20.97
N LEU A 39 8.61 23.75 20.55
CA LEU A 39 9.94 23.92 21.11
C LEU A 39 10.52 25.32 20.86
N GLN A 40 10.05 26.07 19.86
CA GLN A 40 10.46 27.47 19.63
C GLN A 40 10.19 28.36 20.85
N LEU A 41 9.17 28.05 21.66
CA LEU A 41 8.85 28.79 22.89
C LEU A 41 9.95 28.69 23.96
N THR A 42 10.86 27.75 23.81
CA THR A 42 11.99 27.50 24.72
C THR A 42 13.34 27.66 24.04
N ALA A 43 13.37 28.33 22.88
CA ALA A 43 14.60 28.59 22.14
C ALA A 43 15.61 29.35 23.00
N GLY A 44 16.88 28.96 22.92
CA GLY A 44 17.97 29.51 23.73
C GLY A 44 18.07 28.96 25.16
N SER A 45 17.18 28.06 25.58
CA SER A 45 17.32 27.35 26.85
C SER A 45 18.41 26.28 26.78
N GLU A 46 19.35 26.31 27.73
CA GLU A 46 20.35 25.25 27.92
C GLU A 46 19.83 24.04 28.72
N ARG A 47 18.62 24.15 29.30
CA ARG A 47 17.99 23.04 30.02
C ARG A 47 17.60 21.90 29.09
N LEU A 48 17.74 20.69 29.60
CA LEU A 48 17.35 19.48 28.87
C LEU A 48 15.83 19.34 28.82
N LEU A 49 15.30 18.79 27.74
CA LEU A 49 13.85 18.58 27.56
C LEU A 49 13.17 17.83 28.72
N PRO A 50 13.78 16.82 29.37
CA PRO A 50 13.17 16.18 30.54
C PRO A 50 12.95 17.10 31.74
N GLU A 51 13.74 18.17 31.86
CA GLU A 51 13.60 19.18 32.92
C GLU A 51 12.48 20.17 32.59
N VAL A 52 12.34 20.51 31.29
CA VAL A 52 11.32 21.44 30.80
C VAL A 52 9.94 20.77 30.70
N PHE A 53 9.89 19.50 30.26
CA PHE A 53 8.67 18.75 30.00
C PHE A 53 8.62 17.40 30.75
N PRO A 54 8.72 17.38 32.10
CA PRO A 54 8.88 16.14 32.87
C PRO A 54 7.69 15.18 32.79
N ARG A 55 6.52 15.68 32.36
CA ARG A 55 5.29 14.88 32.22
C ARG A 55 5.17 14.18 30.87
N VAL A 56 6.02 14.50 29.89
CA VAL A 56 5.97 13.83 28.57
C VAL A 56 6.53 12.42 28.70
N ARG A 57 5.69 11.42 28.39
CA ARG A 57 6.08 10.02 28.45
C ARG A 57 7.27 9.77 27.52
N HIS A 58 8.27 9.05 28.00
CA HIS A 58 9.52 8.75 27.28
C HIS A 58 10.45 9.94 26.99
N ILE A 59 10.16 11.17 27.45
CA ILE A 59 11.03 12.34 27.20
C ILE A 59 12.47 12.13 27.67
N ARG A 60 12.69 11.35 28.73
CA ARG A 60 14.03 10.98 29.23
C ARG A 60 14.89 10.23 28.22
N ARG A 61 14.29 9.58 27.20
CA ARG A 61 15.01 8.97 26.08
C ARG A 61 15.43 10.00 25.03
N PHE A 62 14.80 11.17 25.05
CA PHE A 62 15.05 12.32 24.20
C PHE A 62 15.75 13.41 25.04
N ASN A 63 16.85 13.03 25.68
CA ASN A 63 17.60 13.83 26.65
C ASN A 63 18.50 14.86 25.94
N LEU A 64 17.86 15.80 25.26
CA LEU A 64 18.49 16.79 24.41
C LEU A 64 18.13 18.21 24.86
N THR A 65 18.91 19.18 24.39
CA THR A 65 18.49 20.59 24.47
C THR A 65 17.34 20.86 23.51
N THR A 66 16.66 21.99 23.67
CA THR A 66 15.60 22.42 22.75
C THR A 66 16.09 22.49 21.31
N GLU A 67 17.28 23.05 21.06
CA GLU A 67 17.76 23.27 19.70
C GLU A 67 18.14 21.95 19.01
N ASP A 68 18.85 21.06 19.71
CA ASP A 68 19.20 19.74 19.18
C ASP A 68 17.94 18.91 18.87
N ALA A 69 16.95 18.97 19.77
CA ALA A 69 15.69 18.27 19.60
C ALA A 69 14.90 18.80 18.38
N ARG A 70 14.87 20.12 18.18
CA ARG A 70 14.25 20.72 16.99
C ARG A 70 14.92 20.26 15.72
N GLN A 71 16.24 20.22 15.68
CA GLN A 71 16.97 19.76 14.51
C GLN A 71 16.62 18.32 14.11
N ILE A 72 16.41 17.44 15.11
CA ILE A 72 15.93 16.06 14.87
C ILE A 72 14.49 16.05 14.37
N LEU A 73 13.61 16.86 14.96
CA LEU A 73 12.20 16.92 14.57
C LEU A 73 12.00 17.54 13.18
N ASP A 74 12.81 18.53 12.81
CA ASP A 74 12.83 19.12 11.47
C ASP A 74 13.32 18.11 10.41
N ALA A 75 14.22 17.20 10.81
CA ALA A 75 14.67 16.10 9.97
C ALA A 75 13.72 14.88 9.96
N ALA A 76 12.64 14.89 10.76
CA ALA A 76 11.75 13.74 10.94
C ALA A 76 11.07 13.32 9.63
N ASP A 77 10.78 14.27 8.74
CA ASP A 77 10.17 13.99 7.44
C ASP A 77 11.00 12.99 6.62
N ALA A 78 12.33 13.12 6.64
CA ALA A 78 13.21 12.24 5.90
C ALA A 78 13.25 10.83 6.50
N HIS A 79 13.33 10.74 7.83
CA HIS A 79 13.32 9.47 8.55
C HIS A 79 11.98 8.75 8.43
N LEU A 80 10.88 9.48 8.57
CA LEU A 80 9.53 8.94 8.40
C LEU A 80 9.30 8.51 6.97
N GLY A 81 9.75 9.25 5.95
CA GLY A 81 9.72 8.79 4.56
C GLY A 81 10.47 7.48 4.36
N ALA A 82 11.70 7.40 4.90
CA ALA A 82 12.56 6.21 4.82
C ALA A 82 11.94 4.98 5.48
N MET A 83 11.17 5.15 6.56
CA MET A 83 10.47 4.04 7.23
C MET A 83 9.11 3.71 6.59
N SER A 84 8.39 4.73 6.13
CA SER A 84 6.99 4.60 5.71
C SER A 84 6.84 4.07 4.30
N VAL A 85 7.74 4.42 3.38
CA VAL A 85 7.71 3.89 2.01
C VAL A 85 7.88 2.36 2.00
N PRO A 86 8.90 1.77 2.65
CA PRO A 86 9.00 0.30 2.75
C PRO A 86 7.76 -0.34 3.37
N TYR A 87 7.18 0.27 4.40
CA TYR A 87 5.99 -0.27 5.05
C TYR A 87 4.76 -0.26 4.11
N SER A 88 4.52 0.84 3.39
CA SER A 88 3.46 0.93 2.36
C SER A 88 3.66 -0.12 1.26
N LEU A 89 4.90 -0.28 0.76
CA LEU A 89 5.22 -1.29 -0.25
C LEU A 89 4.98 -2.72 0.27
N ALA A 90 5.27 -2.99 1.54
CA ALA A 90 5.04 -4.30 2.14
C ALA A 90 3.55 -4.64 2.26
N LEU A 91 2.71 -3.67 2.66
CA LEU A 91 1.25 -3.85 2.69
C LEU A 91 0.68 -4.15 1.30
N HIS A 92 1.19 -3.46 0.28
CA HIS A 92 0.80 -3.72 -1.11
C HIS A 92 1.27 -5.10 -1.58
N GLU A 93 2.52 -5.47 -1.29
CA GLU A 93 3.07 -6.78 -1.63
C GLU A 93 2.27 -7.93 -1.01
N ASP A 94 1.82 -7.79 0.23
CA ASP A 94 0.96 -8.76 0.92
C ASP A 94 -0.38 -8.94 0.20
N TYR A 95 -1.05 -7.83 -0.14
CA TYR A 95 -2.31 -7.88 -0.89
C TYR A 95 -2.17 -8.53 -2.27
N LEU A 96 -1.09 -8.26 -3.00
CA LEU A 96 -0.86 -8.91 -4.29
C LEU A 96 -0.62 -10.42 -4.16
N LYS A 97 -0.02 -10.89 -3.05
CA LYS A 97 0.09 -12.33 -2.76
C LYS A 97 -1.29 -12.95 -2.62
N THR A 98 -2.21 -12.28 -1.94
CA THR A 98 -3.61 -12.70 -1.84
C THR A 98 -4.31 -12.74 -3.21
N CYS A 99 -4.10 -11.72 -4.05
CA CYS A 99 -4.61 -11.74 -5.43
C CYS A 99 -4.11 -12.96 -6.22
N LEU A 100 -2.83 -13.29 -6.10
CA LEU A 100 -2.23 -14.46 -6.74
C LEU A 100 -2.80 -15.78 -6.19
N ASP A 101 -3.04 -15.87 -4.89
CA ASP A 101 -3.74 -17.03 -4.29
C ASP A 101 -5.15 -17.20 -4.84
N LEU A 102 -5.87 -16.08 -4.98
CA LEU A 102 -7.22 -16.12 -5.50
C LEU A 102 -7.26 -16.54 -6.98
N LEU A 103 -6.28 -16.11 -7.79
CA LEU A 103 -6.13 -16.56 -9.18
C LEU A 103 -5.81 -18.06 -9.27
N VAL A 104 -5.04 -18.61 -8.33
CA VAL A 104 -4.83 -20.06 -8.23
C VAL A 104 -6.13 -20.76 -7.88
N ARG A 105 -6.88 -20.25 -6.90
CA ARG A 105 -8.18 -20.79 -6.49
C ARG A 105 -9.18 -20.80 -7.64
N GLY A 106 -9.22 -19.73 -8.44
CA GLY A 106 -10.06 -19.64 -9.63
C GLY A 106 -9.56 -20.41 -10.85
N GLY A 107 -8.44 -21.13 -10.75
CA GLY A 107 -7.87 -21.89 -11.85
C GLY A 107 -7.22 -21.05 -12.96
N CYS A 108 -7.05 -19.74 -12.76
CA CYS A 108 -6.45 -18.82 -13.74
C CYS A 108 -4.93 -19.00 -13.87
N CYS A 109 -4.26 -19.55 -12.84
CA CYS A 109 -2.85 -19.89 -12.91
C CYS A 109 -2.48 -21.08 -12.00
N SER A 110 -1.33 -21.72 -12.28
CA SER A 110 -0.84 -22.82 -11.46
C SER A 110 -0.19 -22.31 -10.16
N ARG A 111 -0.22 -23.16 -9.11
CA ARG A 111 0.46 -22.88 -7.82
C ARG A 111 1.94 -22.55 -8.00
N ALA A 112 2.63 -23.25 -8.90
CA ALA A 112 4.04 -23.02 -9.19
C ALA A 112 4.29 -21.63 -9.80
N ARG A 113 3.46 -21.21 -10.76
CA ARG A 113 3.56 -19.88 -11.38
C ARG A 113 3.27 -18.78 -10.35
N ALA A 114 2.24 -18.95 -9.54
CA ALA A 114 1.92 -18.02 -8.46
C ALA A 114 3.07 -17.92 -7.44
N ALA A 115 3.63 -19.04 -6.98
CA ALA A 115 4.76 -19.05 -6.06
C ALA A 115 5.99 -18.31 -6.61
N ALA A 116 6.30 -18.50 -7.90
CA ALA A 116 7.38 -17.76 -8.56
C ALA A 116 7.12 -16.24 -8.58
N ALA A 117 5.90 -15.81 -8.88
CA ALA A 117 5.51 -14.40 -8.87
C ALA A 117 5.55 -13.79 -7.46
N LYS A 118 5.10 -14.53 -6.44
CA LYS A 118 5.07 -14.07 -5.04
C LYS A 118 6.43 -13.81 -4.42
N GLY A 119 7.50 -14.43 -4.94
CA GLY A 119 8.83 -14.35 -4.37
C GLY A 119 9.49 -12.96 -4.42
N ALA A 120 8.94 -12.01 -5.19
CA ALA A 120 9.40 -10.61 -5.15
C ALA A 120 8.31 -9.66 -5.68
N LEU A 121 8.13 -8.50 -5.04
CA LEU A 121 7.18 -7.47 -5.48
C LEU A 121 7.33 -7.10 -6.97
N ALA A 122 8.56 -7.07 -7.49
CA ALA A 122 8.87 -6.79 -8.89
C ALA A 122 8.19 -7.75 -9.89
N ARG A 123 7.81 -8.96 -9.45
CA ARG A 123 7.22 -10.01 -10.29
C ARG A 123 5.71 -10.15 -10.11
N GLN A 124 5.13 -9.58 -9.06
CA GLN A 124 3.74 -9.84 -8.68
C GLN A 124 2.73 -9.23 -9.67
N HIS A 125 2.95 -7.99 -10.09
CA HIS A 125 2.07 -7.33 -11.07
C HIS A 125 2.11 -8.06 -12.41
N ALA A 126 3.29 -8.42 -12.90
CA ALA A 126 3.44 -9.23 -14.11
C ALA A 126 2.75 -10.59 -13.97
N GLY A 127 2.92 -11.26 -12.83
CA GLY A 127 2.26 -12.54 -12.56
C GLY A 127 0.73 -12.46 -12.55
N ILE A 128 0.15 -11.36 -12.03
CA ILE A 128 -1.29 -11.11 -12.09
C ILE A 128 -1.72 -10.81 -13.52
N ALA A 129 -1.06 -9.87 -14.20
CA ALA A 129 -1.36 -9.48 -15.58
C ALA A 129 -1.36 -10.70 -16.53
N ASP A 130 -0.34 -11.55 -16.41
CA ASP A 130 -0.21 -12.80 -17.14
C ASP A 130 -1.36 -13.78 -16.89
N ALA A 131 -1.78 -13.93 -15.63
CA ALA A 131 -2.84 -14.85 -15.23
C ALA A 131 -4.24 -14.35 -15.62
N THR A 132 -4.42 -13.04 -15.74
CA THR A 132 -5.70 -12.43 -16.12
C THR A 132 -5.78 -12.04 -17.60
N GLY A 133 -4.67 -12.09 -18.34
CA GLY A 133 -4.57 -11.52 -19.69
C GLY A 133 -4.76 -9.99 -19.74
N GLY A 134 -4.63 -9.32 -18.59
CA GLY A 134 -4.87 -7.89 -18.45
C GLY A 134 -3.58 -7.09 -18.33
N ALA A 135 -3.70 -5.78 -18.14
CA ALA A 135 -2.56 -4.91 -17.97
C ALA A 135 -2.80 -3.87 -16.87
N PHE A 136 -1.73 -3.53 -16.16
CA PHE A 136 -1.70 -2.39 -15.24
C PHE A 136 -1.28 -1.13 -15.98
N ASN A 137 -1.56 0.02 -15.38
CA ASN A 137 -1.08 1.30 -15.86
C ASN A 137 0.47 1.32 -15.81
N PRO A 138 1.13 1.52 -16.97
CA PRO A 138 2.60 1.45 -17.05
C PRO A 138 3.29 2.57 -16.27
N ASP A 139 2.70 3.76 -16.19
CA ASP A 139 3.27 4.88 -15.41
C ASP A 139 3.24 4.58 -13.91
N SER A 140 2.13 4.00 -13.42
CA SER A 140 2.01 3.60 -12.02
C SER A 140 2.99 2.48 -11.66
N LEU A 141 3.16 1.48 -12.54
CA LEU A 141 4.17 0.45 -12.35
C LEU A 141 5.58 1.03 -12.32
N ALA A 142 5.92 1.89 -13.27
CA ALA A 142 7.25 2.51 -13.33
C ALA A 142 7.55 3.33 -12.06
N GLN A 143 6.57 4.07 -11.53
CA GLN A 143 6.70 4.82 -10.27
C GLN A 143 6.88 3.88 -9.07
N LEU A 144 6.11 2.80 -8.99
CA LEU A 144 6.24 1.79 -7.92
C LEU A 144 7.62 1.12 -7.97
N ASP A 145 8.09 0.75 -9.16
CA ASP A 145 9.40 0.12 -9.33
C ASP A 145 10.54 1.07 -8.96
N THR A 146 10.42 2.36 -9.28
CA THR A 146 11.37 3.37 -8.79
C THR A 146 11.40 3.41 -7.26
N LEU A 147 10.24 3.46 -6.59
CA LEU A 147 10.17 3.43 -5.12
C LEU A 147 10.78 2.15 -4.53
N ARG A 148 10.54 1.00 -5.18
CA ARG A 148 11.12 -0.29 -4.79
C ARG A 148 12.64 -0.28 -4.93
N LEU A 149 13.17 0.23 -6.04
CA LEU A 149 14.61 0.34 -6.28
C LEU A 149 15.28 1.35 -5.33
N MET A 150 14.64 2.49 -5.06
CA MET A 150 15.10 3.43 -4.03
C MET A 150 15.15 2.77 -2.65
N ARG A 151 14.13 1.96 -2.29
CA ARG A 151 14.10 1.22 -1.02
C ARG A 151 15.23 0.20 -0.96
N ASN A 152 15.51 -0.51 -2.05
CA ASN A 152 16.62 -1.45 -2.11
C ASN A 152 17.97 -0.74 -1.90
N CYS A 153 18.17 0.42 -2.54
CA CYS A 153 19.37 1.23 -2.33
C CYS A 153 19.53 1.70 -0.87
N MET A 154 18.43 2.06 -0.22
CA MET A 154 18.44 2.45 1.19
C MET A 154 18.84 1.29 2.11
N ILE A 155 18.32 0.08 1.87
CA ILE A 155 18.57 -1.09 2.71
C ILE A 155 19.95 -1.69 2.44
N HIS A 156 20.39 -1.75 1.18
CA HIS A 156 21.57 -2.52 0.77
C HIS A 156 22.78 -1.67 0.40
N ASP A 157 22.58 -0.44 -0.08
CA ASP A 157 23.65 0.40 -0.65
C ASP A 157 23.92 1.65 0.19
N GLY A 158 23.55 1.66 1.47
CA GLY A 158 23.75 2.81 2.37
C GLY A 158 23.04 4.07 1.88
N SER A 159 21.88 3.92 1.23
CA SER A 159 21.12 5.01 0.58
C SER A 159 21.84 5.68 -0.59
N ARG A 160 22.67 4.94 -1.33
CA ARG A 160 23.31 5.42 -2.56
C ARG A 160 22.62 4.88 -3.80
N ALA A 161 22.42 5.73 -4.79
CA ALA A 161 21.79 5.35 -6.06
C ALA A 161 22.59 4.28 -6.78
N SER A 162 21.94 3.16 -7.07
CA SER A 162 22.52 2.03 -7.79
C SER A 162 22.28 2.12 -9.29
N ARG A 163 23.08 1.39 -10.07
CA ARG A 163 22.92 1.31 -11.53
C ARG A 163 21.51 0.87 -11.95
N PRO A 164 20.89 -0.16 -11.35
CA PRO A 164 19.51 -0.54 -11.68
C PRO A 164 18.48 0.58 -11.52
N LEU A 165 18.63 1.45 -10.50
CA LEU A 165 17.75 2.60 -10.32
C LEU A 165 17.92 3.63 -11.45
N ILE A 166 19.17 3.96 -11.79
CA ILE A 166 19.47 4.92 -12.86
C ILE A 166 18.96 4.42 -14.20
N ASP A 167 19.22 3.15 -14.52
CA ASP A 167 18.79 2.54 -15.78
C ASP A 167 17.26 2.52 -15.88
N HIS A 168 16.56 2.21 -14.78
CA HIS A 168 15.10 2.27 -14.73
C HIS A 168 14.55 3.69 -14.96
N ILE A 169 15.12 4.70 -14.30
CA ILE A 169 14.72 6.11 -14.49
C ILE A 169 14.95 6.54 -15.95
N ALA A 170 16.03 6.09 -16.58
CA ALA A 170 16.32 6.39 -17.99
C ALA A 170 15.23 5.87 -18.96
N THR A 171 14.46 4.86 -18.55
CA THR A 171 13.32 4.34 -19.35
C THR A 171 12.02 5.11 -19.16
N TRP A 172 11.96 6.09 -18.25
CA TRP A 172 10.73 6.84 -17.99
C TRP A 172 10.22 7.57 -19.23
N THR A 173 8.91 7.46 -19.45
CA THR A 173 8.22 8.31 -20.41
C THR A 173 8.02 9.71 -19.84
N ALA A 174 7.68 10.68 -20.70
CA ALA A 174 7.29 12.01 -20.24
C ALA A 174 6.07 11.99 -19.30
N SER A 175 5.14 11.04 -19.51
CA SER A 175 3.96 10.86 -18.64
C SER A 175 4.36 10.35 -17.25
N THR A 176 5.24 9.36 -17.21
CA THR A 176 5.76 8.79 -15.96
C THR A 176 6.44 9.85 -15.11
N GLU A 177 7.32 10.66 -15.73
CA GLU A 177 8.02 11.76 -15.05
C GLU A 177 7.04 12.85 -14.60
N ALA A 178 6.11 13.27 -15.46
CA ALA A 178 5.13 14.30 -15.10
C ALA A 178 4.27 13.86 -13.91
N GLY A 179 3.86 12.59 -13.87
CA GLY A 179 3.15 12.01 -12.72
C GLY A 179 4.00 11.98 -11.45
N TRP A 180 5.29 11.65 -11.56
CA TRP A 180 6.22 11.67 -10.45
C TRP A 180 6.42 13.09 -9.91
N VAL A 181 6.73 14.06 -10.78
CA VAL A 181 6.98 15.47 -10.41
C VAL A 181 5.73 16.10 -9.81
N LYS A 182 4.53 15.78 -10.33
CA LYS A 182 3.26 16.29 -9.81
C LYS A 182 3.06 15.95 -8.32
N LEU A 183 3.50 14.77 -7.88
CA LEU A 183 3.32 14.33 -6.50
C LEU A 183 4.54 14.63 -5.63
N THR A 184 5.75 14.58 -6.19
CA THR A 184 6.99 14.71 -5.42
C THR A 184 7.59 16.12 -5.43
N GLY A 185 7.20 16.96 -6.39
CA GLY A 185 7.77 18.29 -6.62
C GLY A 185 9.17 18.28 -7.25
N ARG A 186 9.73 17.10 -7.57
CA ARG A 186 11.11 16.97 -8.08
C ARG A 186 11.23 15.91 -9.16
N THR A 187 12.15 16.12 -10.10
CA THR A 187 12.55 15.07 -11.07
C THR A 187 13.65 14.20 -10.47
N LEU A 188 13.71 12.94 -10.90
CA LEU A 188 14.83 12.05 -10.65
C LEU A 188 15.76 11.87 -11.85
N LYS A 189 15.48 12.53 -12.99
CA LYS A 189 16.32 12.37 -14.20
C LYS A 189 17.77 12.81 -14.00
N ASP A 190 18.00 13.75 -13.09
CA ASP A 190 19.34 14.25 -12.79
C ASP A 190 20.07 13.40 -11.74
N LEU A 191 19.44 12.34 -11.22
CA LEU A 191 20.04 11.47 -10.21
C LEU A 191 21.27 10.77 -10.79
N GLN A 192 22.41 10.96 -10.14
CA GLN A 192 23.67 10.35 -10.55
C GLN A 192 23.92 9.03 -9.80
N LEU A 193 24.70 8.13 -10.41
CA LEU A 193 25.19 6.94 -9.74
C LEU A 193 25.93 7.31 -8.45
N ASN A 194 25.71 6.55 -7.38
CA ASN A 194 26.24 6.77 -6.03
C ASN A 194 25.77 8.04 -5.30
N ALA A 195 24.91 8.87 -5.92
CA ALA A 195 24.28 9.99 -5.26
C ALA A 195 23.39 9.52 -4.11
N ARG A 196 23.24 10.35 -3.08
CA ARG A 196 22.42 9.99 -1.91
C ARG A 196 20.94 10.04 -2.28
N ILE A 197 20.25 8.93 -2.07
CA ILE A 197 18.80 8.84 -2.15
C ILE A 197 18.21 9.37 -0.85
N GLN A 198 17.17 10.19 -0.98
CA GLN A 198 16.41 10.69 0.14
C GLN A 198 14.94 10.33 -0.07
N PHE A 199 14.33 9.76 0.95
CA PHE A 199 12.89 9.71 1.06
C PHE A 199 12.44 10.92 1.87
N GLY A 200 11.31 11.51 1.51
CA GLY A 200 10.62 12.48 2.35
C GLY A 200 9.12 12.25 2.33
N HIS A 201 8.40 13.25 2.84
CA HIS A 201 6.94 13.32 2.72
C HIS A 201 6.42 13.10 1.28
N PRO A 202 7.04 13.66 0.22
CA PRO A 202 6.48 13.52 -1.12
C PRO A 202 6.56 12.08 -1.66
N GLU A 203 7.64 11.33 -1.40
CA GLU A 203 7.73 9.91 -1.77
C GLU A 203 6.78 9.04 -0.96
N LEU A 204 6.52 9.40 0.31
CA LEU A 204 5.48 8.75 1.10
C LEU A 204 4.12 8.91 0.41
N ILE A 205 3.73 10.14 0.06
CA ILE A 205 2.46 10.42 -0.64
C ILE A 205 2.38 9.64 -1.95
N LEU A 206 3.45 9.66 -2.74
CA LEU A 206 3.53 8.90 -3.99
C LEU A 206 3.33 7.40 -3.73
N SER A 207 3.99 6.83 -2.72
CA SER A 207 3.87 5.41 -2.39
C SER A 207 2.44 5.03 -2.01
N LEU A 208 1.72 5.86 -1.26
CA LEU A 208 0.33 5.63 -0.86
C LEU A 208 -0.63 5.77 -2.06
N ALA A 209 -0.34 6.72 -2.96
CA ALA A 209 -1.15 6.95 -4.15
C ALA A 209 -1.01 5.79 -5.16
N VAL A 210 0.23 5.39 -5.47
CA VAL A 210 0.51 4.37 -6.49
C VAL A 210 0.06 2.99 -6.06
N THR A 211 0.30 2.60 -4.80
CA THR A 211 -0.17 1.32 -4.26
C THR A 211 -1.70 1.25 -4.20
N LYS A 212 -2.37 2.37 -3.87
CA LYS A 212 -3.83 2.46 -3.94
C LYS A 212 -4.34 2.26 -5.38
N SER A 213 -3.73 2.93 -6.37
CA SER A 213 -4.14 2.77 -7.78
C SER A 213 -3.97 1.33 -8.24
N LEU A 214 -2.77 0.79 -8.08
CA LEU A 214 -2.43 -0.56 -8.53
C LEU A 214 -3.24 -1.64 -7.81
N ALA A 215 -3.59 -1.46 -6.52
CA ALA A 215 -4.46 -2.40 -5.82
C ALA A 215 -5.89 -2.41 -6.38
N ARG A 216 -6.41 -1.24 -6.80
CA ARG A 216 -7.72 -1.14 -7.46
C ARG A 216 -7.67 -1.77 -8.86
N GLU A 217 -6.59 -1.56 -9.59
CA GLU A 217 -6.39 -2.21 -10.89
C GLU A 217 -6.32 -3.73 -10.73
N ALA A 218 -5.55 -4.25 -9.78
CA ALA A 218 -5.51 -5.68 -9.46
C ALA A 218 -6.91 -6.22 -9.12
N ASN A 219 -7.68 -5.47 -8.32
CA ASN A 219 -9.06 -5.82 -8.00
C ASN A 219 -9.93 -5.92 -9.28
N CYS A 220 -9.84 -4.94 -10.18
CA CYS A 220 -10.56 -4.97 -11.46
C CYS A 220 -10.12 -6.12 -12.36
N LEU A 221 -8.82 -6.45 -12.39
CA LEU A 221 -8.31 -7.59 -13.15
C LEU A 221 -8.86 -8.92 -12.61
N LEU A 222 -8.94 -9.09 -11.28
CA LEU A 222 -9.57 -10.25 -10.66
C LEU A 222 -11.05 -10.37 -11.05
N GLN A 223 -11.78 -9.26 -11.06
CA GLN A 223 -13.21 -9.25 -11.42
C GLN A 223 -13.46 -9.80 -12.82
N VAL A 224 -12.58 -9.50 -13.76
CA VAL A 224 -12.69 -9.95 -15.16
C VAL A 224 -12.25 -11.40 -15.31
N ALA A 225 -11.20 -11.81 -14.59
CA ALA A 225 -10.59 -13.12 -14.77
C ALA A 225 -11.31 -14.27 -14.05
N LEU A 226 -11.88 -14.00 -12.87
CA LEU A 226 -12.49 -15.02 -12.03
C LEU A 226 -13.95 -15.27 -12.43
N ALA A 227 -14.32 -16.55 -12.43
CA ALA A 227 -15.69 -16.95 -12.69
C ALA A 227 -16.66 -16.46 -11.59
N PRO A 228 -17.93 -16.12 -11.92
CA PRO A 228 -18.92 -15.65 -10.94
C PRO A 228 -19.13 -16.60 -9.75
N GLU A 229 -18.93 -17.90 -9.94
CA GLU A 229 -19.07 -18.93 -8.93
C GLU A 229 -18.02 -18.76 -7.83
N ILE A 230 -16.77 -18.45 -8.19
CA ILE A 230 -15.69 -18.19 -7.22
C ILE A 230 -16.03 -16.98 -6.36
N TRP A 231 -16.60 -15.94 -6.97
CA TRP A 231 -17.04 -14.75 -6.24
C TRP A 231 -18.24 -15.02 -5.33
N ALA A 232 -19.18 -15.86 -5.75
CA ALA A 232 -20.29 -16.28 -4.93
C ALA A 232 -19.79 -17.09 -3.72
N ASP A 233 -18.84 -18.01 -3.91
CA ASP A 233 -18.24 -18.79 -2.83
C ASP A 233 -17.53 -17.88 -1.82
N LEU A 234 -16.68 -16.95 -2.29
CA LEU A 234 -16.03 -15.94 -1.42
C LEU A 234 -17.05 -15.11 -0.63
N LEU A 235 -18.17 -14.74 -1.24
CA LEU A 235 -19.20 -13.96 -0.57
C LEU A 235 -19.86 -14.78 0.54
N ILE A 236 -20.15 -16.07 0.31
CA ILE A 236 -20.73 -16.93 1.33
C ILE A 236 -19.73 -17.14 2.48
N GLU A 237 -18.44 -17.32 2.19
CA GLU A 237 -17.37 -17.37 3.19
C GLU A 237 -17.31 -16.10 4.04
N ASP A 238 -17.39 -14.92 3.40
CA ASP A 238 -17.46 -13.62 4.08
C ASP A 238 -18.66 -13.55 5.04
N VAL A 239 -19.85 -13.95 4.57
CA VAL A 239 -21.07 -13.92 5.38
C VAL A 239 -20.98 -14.89 6.55
N ARG A 240 -20.46 -16.11 6.34
CA ARG A 240 -20.28 -17.11 7.41
C ARG A 240 -19.26 -16.67 8.44
N THR A 241 -18.21 -15.96 8.02
CA THR A 241 -17.21 -15.39 8.95
C THR A 241 -17.83 -14.35 9.88
N GLU A 242 -18.71 -13.48 9.38
CA GLU A 242 -19.37 -12.46 10.21
C GLU A 242 -20.63 -12.98 10.94
N HIS A 243 -21.27 -14.02 10.40
CA HIS A 243 -22.55 -14.56 10.89
C HIS A 243 -22.60 -16.10 10.81
N PRO A 244 -21.84 -16.82 11.66
CA PRO A 244 -21.65 -18.26 11.53
C PRO A 244 -22.93 -19.09 11.76
N ASP A 245 -23.89 -18.55 12.51
CA ASP A 245 -25.11 -19.28 12.89
C ASP A 245 -26.24 -19.19 11.84
N LEU A 246 -26.08 -18.37 10.79
CA LEU A 246 -27.12 -18.19 9.78
C LEU A 246 -27.18 -19.37 8.82
N LYS A 247 -28.40 -19.89 8.59
CA LYS A 247 -28.67 -21.02 7.69
C LYS A 247 -29.88 -20.76 6.80
N GLY A 248 -29.98 -21.52 5.72
CA GLY A 248 -31.13 -21.53 4.80
C GLY A 248 -31.50 -20.14 4.29
N GLU A 249 -32.79 -19.79 4.33
CA GLU A 249 -33.30 -18.53 3.80
C GLU A 249 -32.71 -17.29 4.49
N LYS A 250 -32.39 -17.39 5.79
CA LYS A 250 -31.77 -16.27 6.53
C LYS A 250 -30.35 -15.98 6.02
N LEU A 251 -29.58 -17.03 5.72
CA LEU A 251 -28.26 -16.92 5.12
C LEU A 251 -28.35 -16.28 3.73
N LEU A 252 -29.26 -16.77 2.87
CA LEU A 252 -29.46 -16.22 1.53
C LEU A 252 -29.84 -14.73 1.57
N ARG A 253 -30.74 -14.35 2.49
CA ARG A 253 -31.12 -12.94 2.68
C ARG A 253 -29.93 -12.06 3.09
N LYS A 254 -29.06 -12.56 3.98
CA LYS A 254 -27.85 -11.85 4.39
C LYS A 254 -26.83 -11.76 3.25
N ALA A 255 -26.67 -12.85 2.50
CA ALA A 255 -25.82 -12.92 1.31
C ALA A 255 -26.22 -11.89 0.24
N ARG A 256 -27.52 -11.72 -0.05
CA ARG A 256 -28.01 -10.64 -0.93
C ARG A 256 -27.59 -9.25 -0.45
N GLY A 257 -27.65 -9.01 0.86
CA GLY A 257 -27.17 -7.77 1.47
C GLY A 257 -25.69 -7.55 1.20
N PHE A 258 -24.85 -8.55 1.49
CA PHE A 258 -23.42 -8.51 1.21
C PHE A 258 -23.12 -8.33 -0.27
N ALA A 259 -23.86 -9.02 -1.14
CA ALA A 259 -23.72 -8.92 -2.59
C ALA A 259 -23.88 -7.46 -3.04
N ARG A 260 -24.92 -6.78 -2.53
CA ARG A 260 -25.19 -5.39 -2.88
C ARG A 260 -24.13 -4.41 -2.36
N PHE A 261 -23.68 -4.57 -1.12
CA PHE A 261 -22.79 -3.59 -0.48
C PHE A 261 -21.30 -3.80 -0.75
N HIS A 262 -20.87 -5.06 -0.87
CA HIS A 262 -19.45 -5.42 -0.98
C HIS A 262 -19.10 -5.98 -2.36
N TYR A 263 -20.01 -6.70 -3.02
CA TYR A 263 -19.76 -7.36 -4.31
C TYR A 263 -20.56 -6.73 -5.47
N GLY A 264 -21.11 -5.54 -5.26
CA GLY A 264 -22.06 -4.89 -6.16
C GLY A 264 -21.65 -4.86 -7.64
N PRO A 265 -20.38 -4.60 -8.00
CA PRO A 265 -19.93 -4.60 -9.39
C PRO A 265 -20.17 -5.93 -10.13
N LEU A 266 -20.19 -7.05 -9.43
CA LEU A 266 -20.31 -8.39 -10.01
C LEU A 266 -21.75 -8.79 -10.34
N ARG A 267 -22.74 -8.10 -9.76
CA ARG A 267 -24.18 -8.37 -9.97
C ARG A 267 -24.55 -9.86 -9.81
N LEU A 268 -24.02 -10.50 -8.76
CA LEU A 268 -24.29 -11.91 -8.44
C LEU A 268 -25.80 -12.14 -8.27
N THR A 269 -26.32 -13.17 -8.93
CA THR A 269 -27.75 -13.50 -8.92
C THR A 269 -28.12 -14.36 -7.71
N ASP A 270 -29.40 -14.35 -7.34
CA ASP A 270 -29.91 -15.23 -6.28
C ASP A 270 -29.67 -16.70 -6.56
N ALA A 271 -29.71 -17.12 -7.83
CA ALA A 271 -29.39 -18.48 -8.25
C ALA A 271 -27.93 -18.82 -7.91
N LEU A 272 -26.98 -17.97 -8.31
CA LEU A 272 -25.56 -18.17 -7.99
C LEU A 272 -25.30 -18.23 -6.48
N LEU A 273 -25.97 -17.38 -5.70
CA LEU A 273 -25.84 -17.37 -4.24
C LEU A 273 -26.45 -18.63 -3.61
N ALA A 274 -27.60 -19.09 -4.09
CA ALA A 274 -28.22 -20.33 -3.63
C ALA A 274 -27.35 -21.55 -3.97
N ASP A 275 -26.78 -21.58 -5.18
CA ASP A 275 -25.88 -22.65 -5.61
C ASP A 275 -24.59 -22.65 -4.78
N ALA A 276 -24.03 -21.48 -4.46
CA ALA A 276 -22.87 -21.36 -3.57
C ALA A 276 -23.16 -21.88 -2.16
N ILE A 277 -24.33 -21.54 -1.60
CA ILE A 277 -24.76 -22.07 -0.29
C ILE A 277 -24.92 -23.59 -0.33
N ALA A 278 -25.32 -24.16 -1.46
CA ALA A 278 -25.50 -25.61 -1.62
C ALA A 278 -24.19 -26.38 -1.82
N ARG A 279 -23.14 -25.73 -2.38
CA ARG A 279 -21.80 -26.31 -2.54
C ARG A 279 -20.98 -26.36 -1.25
N ASP A 280 -21.33 -25.51 -0.28
CA ASP A 280 -20.59 -25.25 0.96
C ASP A 280 -21.16 -25.99 2.17
#